data_AF-A0A0F0LE18-F1
#
_entry.id   AF-A0A0F0LE18-F1
#
_cell.length_a   1.000
_cell.length_b   1.000
_cell.length_c   1.000
_cell.angle_alpha   90.00
_cell.angle_beta   90.00
_cell.angle_gamma   90.00
#
_symmetry.space_group_name_H-M   'P 1'
#
loop_
_entity.id
_entity.type
_entity.pdbx_description
1 polymer ?
#
loop_
_entity_poly.entity_id
_entity_poly.type
_entity_poly.pdbx_seq_one_letter_code
_entity_poly.pdbx_strand_id
1 'polypeptide(L)'
;MTLTSPKIRPSARLLMALPIAALAFSLAACGGDARPTSDQVAEGIQKVFEDQGQSDVVTADVASCLADELVESDLSNETLSYIAGGEDRQKNEEEKALTTQIIKDNIQGCIAG
;
A
#
# COMPACT_ATOMS: atom_id res chain seq x y z
N MET A 1 31.04 -57.32 -40.93
CA MET A 1 30.90 -55.89 -40.60
C MET A 1 29.87 -55.78 -39.49
N THR A 2 30.31 -55.34 -38.32
CA THR A 2 29.63 -55.43 -37.03
C THR A 2 28.64 -54.27 -36.86
N LEU A 3 27.38 -54.59 -36.59
CA LEU A 3 26.33 -53.62 -36.24
C LEU A 3 26.37 -53.39 -34.72
N THR A 4 26.66 -52.17 -34.28
CA THR A 4 26.58 -51.79 -32.86
C THR A 4 25.49 -50.74 -32.67
N SER A 5 24.63 -51.01 -31.68
CA SER A 5 23.35 -50.35 -31.38
C SER A 5 23.49 -48.90 -30.88
N PRO A 6 22.43 -48.07 -31.04
CA PRO A 6 22.37 -46.73 -30.47
C PRO A 6 22.11 -46.76 -28.96
N LYS A 7 22.89 -45.97 -28.21
CA LYS A 7 22.83 -45.86 -26.75
C LYS A 7 21.75 -44.86 -26.32
N ILE A 8 20.84 -45.31 -25.46
CA ILE A 8 19.72 -44.55 -24.90
C ILE A 8 20.21 -43.57 -23.81
N ARG A 9 19.58 -42.38 -23.80
CA ARG A 9 19.81 -41.20 -22.95
C ARG A 9 19.50 -41.44 -21.47
N PRO A 10 19.94 -40.53 -20.59
CA PRO A 10 18.97 -39.94 -19.68
C PRO A 10 18.95 -38.40 -19.73
N SER A 11 17.73 -37.90 -19.62
CA SER A 11 17.29 -36.52 -19.75
C SER A 11 17.71 -35.68 -18.54
N ALA A 12 18.66 -34.76 -18.72
CA ALA A 12 18.93 -33.72 -17.74
C ALA A 12 17.94 -32.57 -17.93
N ARG A 13 16.77 -32.67 -17.30
CA ARG A 13 15.89 -31.51 -17.06
C ARG A 13 16.55 -30.63 -15.99
N LEU A 14 17.45 -29.74 -16.41
CA LEU A 14 17.90 -28.65 -15.55
C LEU A 14 16.78 -27.60 -15.48
N LEU A 15 15.99 -27.68 -14.43
CA LEU A 15 15.17 -26.58 -13.92
C LEU A 15 16.14 -25.53 -13.35
N MET A 16 16.42 -24.46 -14.09
CA MET A 16 17.09 -23.28 -13.53
C MET A 16 16.05 -22.18 -13.29
N ALA A 17 15.71 -22.07 -12.00
CA ALA A 17 15.31 -20.91 -11.23
C ALA A 17 14.93 -19.63 -12.01
N LEU A 18 13.63 -19.36 -12.06
CA LEU A 18 13.11 -18.00 -12.17
C LEU A 18 13.58 -17.21 -10.94
N PRO A 19 14.23 -16.04 -11.08
CA PRO A 19 14.38 -15.12 -9.98
C PRO A 19 12.99 -14.51 -9.77
N ILE A 20 12.18 -15.13 -8.91
CA ILE A 20 11.02 -14.45 -8.34
C ILE A 20 11.62 -13.38 -7.44
N ALA A 21 11.83 -12.19 -7.99
CA ALA A 21 11.96 -10.98 -7.19
C ALA A 21 10.59 -10.75 -6.54
N ALA A 22 10.29 -11.56 -5.54
CA ALA A 22 9.27 -11.26 -4.57
C ALA A 22 9.80 -10.03 -3.83
N LEU A 23 9.40 -8.85 -4.30
CA LEU A 23 9.29 -7.70 -3.42
C LEU A 23 8.24 -8.10 -2.38
N ALA A 24 8.67 -8.89 -1.40
CA ALA A 24 8.01 -9.00 -0.12
C ALA A 24 8.16 -7.61 0.48
N PHE A 25 7.25 -6.71 0.10
CA PHE A 25 6.78 -5.65 0.96
C PHE A 25 6.36 -6.37 2.23
N SER A 26 7.32 -6.51 3.14
CA SER A 26 7.06 -6.88 4.50
C SER A 26 6.23 -5.71 4.98
N LEU A 27 4.90 -5.83 4.87
CA LEU A 27 3.95 -4.89 5.41
C LEU A 27 4.40 -4.71 6.84
N ALA A 28 5.09 -3.61 7.09
CA ALA A 28 5.30 -3.08 8.40
C ALA A 28 3.92 -2.61 8.87
N ALA A 29 3.05 -3.58 9.17
CA ALA A 29 2.18 -3.50 10.30
C ALA A 29 3.06 -3.49 11.57
N CYS A 30 3.94 -2.50 11.67
CA CYS A 30 4.57 -2.07 12.90
C CYS A 30 3.54 -1.20 13.61
N GLY A 31 2.40 -1.81 13.95
CA GLY A 31 1.42 -1.19 14.82
C GLY A 31 2.07 -0.96 16.17
N GLY A 32 2.18 0.29 16.58
CA GLY A 32 2.60 0.65 17.93
C GLY A 32 3.03 2.09 18.10
N ASP A 33 4.17 2.46 17.52
CA ASP A 33 4.88 3.69 17.98
C ASP A 33 5.41 4.59 16.86
N ALA A 34 5.72 4.07 15.67
CA ALA A 34 6.27 4.89 14.59
C ALA A 34 5.16 5.57 13.78
N ARG A 35 5.26 6.88 13.59
CA ARG A 35 4.34 7.63 12.72
C ARG A 35 4.53 7.18 11.26
N PRO A 36 3.46 6.75 10.56
CA PRO A 36 3.55 6.41 9.15
C PRO A 36 4.03 7.59 8.30
N THR A 37 4.69 7.27 7.19
CA THR A 37 5.09 8.28 6.19
C THR A 37 3.89 8.70 5.33
N SER A 38 3.96 9.87 4.70
CA SER A 38 2.92 10.34 3.77
C SER A 38 2.67 9.35 2.64
N ASP A 39 3.71 8.76 2.05
CA ASP A 39 3.57 7.74 0.99
C ASP A 39 2.72 6.56 1.46
N GLN A 40 2.99 6.03 2.67
CA GLN A 40 2.22 4.93 3.24
C GLN A 40 0.75 5.31 3.51
N VAL A 41 0.52 6.53 3.99
CA VAL A 41 -0.84 7.03 4.23
C VAL A 41 -1.57 7.24 2.90
N ALA A 42 -0.90 7.73 1.86
CA ALA A 42 -1.45 7.94 0.51
C ALA A 42 -1.83 6.61 -0.17
N GLU A 43 -0.98 5.59 -0.03
CA GLU A 43 -1.29 4.23 -0.47
C GLU A 43 -2.52 3.67 0.25
N GLY A 44 -2.59 3.86 1.57
CA GLY A 44 -3.72 3.44 2.38
C GLY A 44 -5.04 4.14 2.01
N ILE A 45 -5.00 5.45 1.74
CA ILE A 45 -6.16 6.21 1.25
C ILE A 45 -6.64 5.61 -0.08
N GLN A 46 -5.76 5.43 -1.06
CA GLN A 46 -6.13 4.84 -2.36
C GLN A 46 -6.74 3.46 -2.18
N LYS A 47 -6.16 2.63 -1.31
CA LYS A 47 -6.67 1.31 -0.99
C LYS A 47 -8.08 1.33 -0.41
N VAL A 48 -8.39 2.27 0.50
CA VAL A 48 -9.75 2.43 1.05
C VAL A 48 -10.76 2.72 -0.05
N PHE A 49 -10.43 3.58 -1.02
CA PHE A 49 -11.31 3.90 -2.14
C PHE A 49 -11.42 2.76 -3.16
N GLU A 50 -10.33 2.06 -3.43
CA GLU A 50 -10.33 0.86 -4.27
C GLU A 50 -11.19 -0.26 -3.68
N ASP A 51 -11.06 -0.54 -2.38
CA ASP A 51 -11.84 -1.57 -1.68
C ASP A 51 -13.34 -1.22 -1.66
N GLN A 52 -13.70 0.06 -1.83
CA GLN A 52 -15.07 0.55 -2.01
C GLN A 52 -15.56 0.58 -3.46
N GLY A 53 -14.73 0.16 -4.43
CA GLY A 53 -15.04 0.23 -5.86
C GLY A 53 -15.05 1.65 -6.44
N GLN A 54 -14.35 2.58 -5.78
CA GLN A 54 -14.31 4.01 -6.09
C GLN A 54 -12.90 4.48 -6.49
N SER A 55 -12.12 3.61 -7.14
CA SER A 55 -10.74 3.87 -7.57
C SER A 55 -10.58 5.15 -8.41
N ASP A 56 -11.63 5.57 -9.11
CA ASP A 56 -11.62 6.75 -9.99
C ASP A 56 -11.90 8.08 -9.26
N VAL A 57 -12.27 8.03 -7.97
CA VAL A 57 -12.73 9.21 -7.20
C VAL A 57 -11.58 10.01 -6.61
N VAL A 58 -10.52 9.32 -6.18
CA VAL A 58 -9.34 9.96 -5.58
C VAL A 58 -8.13 9.63 -6.44
N THR A 59 -7.60 10.66 -7.11
CA THR A 59 -6.34 10.52 -7.87
C THR A 59 -5.17 10.33 -6.93
N ALA A 60 -4.07 9.77 -7.44
CA ALA A 60 -2.84 9.59 -6.67
C ALA A 60 -2.31 10.93 -6.12
N ASP A 61 -2.43 12.03 -6.88
CA ASP A 61 -1.99 13.35 -6.46
C ASP A 61 -2.83 13.89 -5.30
N VAL A 62 -4.16 13.72 -5.35
CA VAL A 62 -5.06 14.10 -4.26
C VAL A 62 -4.80 13.26 -3.02
N ALA A 63 -4.58 11.95 -3.18
CA ALA A 63 -4.24 11.06 -2.07
C ALA A 63 -2.91 11.46 -1.41
N SER A 64 -1.90 11.79 -2.20
CA SER A 64 -0.60 12.26 -1.70
C SER A 64 -0.72 13.56 -0.93
N CYS A 65 -1.43 14.55 -1.48
CA CYS A 65 -1.63 15.84 -0.82
C CYS A 65 -2.39 15.70 0.51
N LEU A 66 -3.47 14.91 0.55
CA LEU A 66 -4.19 14.64 1.80
C LEU A 66 -3.34 13.88 2.81
N ALA A 67 -2.49 12.94 2.33
CA ALA A 67 -1.62 12.18 3.20
C ALA A 67 -0.60 13.06 3.92
N ASP A 68 -0.02 14.05 3.23
CA ASP A 68 0.86 15.05 3.84
C ASP A 68 0.15 15.80 4.97
N GLU A 69 -1.05 16.32 4.71
CA GLU A 69 -1.85 17.04 5.71
C GLU A 69 -2.20 16.16 6.94
N LEU A 70 -2.54 14.88 6.72
CA LEU A 70 -2.83 13.95 7.81
C LEU A 70 -1.58 13.59 8.61
N VAL A 71 -0.43 13.39 7.95
CA VAL A 71 0.86 13.09 8.60
C VAL A 71 1.47 14.31 9.29
N GLU A 72 1.09 15.53 8.92
CA GLU A 72 1.52 16.75 9.64
C GLU A 72 0.58 17.13 10.81
N SER A 73 -0.65 16.59 10.83
CA SER A 73 -1.67 16.92 11.83
C SER A 73 -1.42 16.40 13.25
N ASP A 74 -2.36 16.65 14.16
CA ASP A 74 -2.37 16.09 15.52
C ASP A 74 -2.98 14.68 15.61
N LEU A 75 -3.28 14.02 14.48
CA LEU A 75 -3.76 12.63 14.50
C LEU A 75 -2.74 11.69 15.14
N SER A 76 -3.24 10.70 15.88
CA SER A 76 -2.36 9.74 16.52
C SER A 76 -1.72 8.80 15.50
N ASN A 77 -0.52 8.30 15.83
CA ASN A 77 0.15 7.27 15.04
C ASN A 77 -0.73 6.02 14.85
N GLU A 78 -1.60 5.73 15.81
CA GLU A 78 -2.55 4.63 15.74
C GLU A 78 -3.59 4.83 14.62
N THR A 79 -4.22 6.01 14.56
CA THR A 79 -5.16 6.33 13.47
C THR A 79 -4.47 6.41 12.13
N LEU A 80 -3.29 7.02 12.05
CA LEU A 80 -2.52 7.06 10.80
C LEU A 80 -2.13 5.66 10.35
N SER A 81 -1.87 4.73 11.28
CA SER A 81 -1.58 3.33 10.95
C SER A 81 -2.79 2.60 10.39
N TYR A 82 -3.99 2.86 10.92
CA TYR A 82 -5.24 2.32 10.33
C TYR A 82 -5.43 2.84 8.91
N ILE A 83 -5.25 4.15 8.69
CA ILE A 83 -5.38 4.75 7.36
C ILE A 83 -4.34 4.15 6.40
N ALA A 84 -3.07 4.12 6.78
CA ALA A 84 -1.99 3.51 5.98
C ALA A 84 -2.21 2.02 5.70
N GLY A 85 -2.87 1.31 6.61
CA GLY A 85 -3.30 -0.09 6.43
C GLY A 85 -4.45 -0.27 5.46
N GLY A 86 -5.06 0.81 4.97
CA GLY A 86 -6.26 0.77 4.14
C GLY A 86 -7.54 0.45 4.93
N GLU A 87 -7.55 0.71 6.23
CA GLU A 87 -8.72 0.47 7.09
C GLU A 87 -9.61 1.73 7.15
N ASP A 88 -10.91 1.59 6.90
CA ASP A 88 -11.90 2.64 7.17
C ASP A 88 -12.23 2.70 8.68
N ARG A 89 -11.23 3.14 9.45
CA ARG A 89 -11.28 3.18 10.91
C ARG A 89 -10.38 4.28 11.46
N GLN A 90 -10.84 4.89 12.54
CA GLN A 90 -10.05 5.76 13.40
C GLN A 90 -10.08 5.22 14.83
N LYS A 91 -9.13 5.66 15.66
CA LYS A 91 -9.01 5.21 17.05
C LYS A 91 -10.30 5.44 17.87
N ASN A 92 -10.94 6.59 17.67
CA ASN A 92 -12.15 7.02 18.38
C ASN A 92 -12.90 8.12 17.59
N GLU A 93 -14.04 8.58 18.11
CA GLU A 93 -14.87 9.61 17.46
C GLU A 93 -14.20 10.99 17.36
N GLU A 94 -13.31 11.34 18.28
CA GLU A 94 -12.56 12.61 18.24
C GLU A 94 -11.58 12.61 17.07
N GLU A 95 -10.77 11.56 16.93
CA GLU A 95 -9.83 11.42 15.82
C GLU A 95 -10.55 11.24 14.48
N LYS A 96 -11.74 10.62 14.46
CA LYS A 96 -12.61 10.60 13.28
C LYS A 96 -13.09 12.00 12.89
N ALA A 97 -13.53 12.80 13.86
CA ALA A 97 -13.95 14.17 13.63
C ALA A 97 -12.79 15.03 13.11
N LEU A 98 -11.61 14.90 13.72
CA LEU A 98 -10.39 15.59 13.30
C LEU A 98 -9.96 15.17 11.89
N THR A 99 -9.92 13.86 11.59
CA THR A 99 -9.62 13.34 10.24
C THR A 99 -10.58 13.94 9.20
N THR A 100 -11.88 13.95 9.52
CA THR A 100 -12.91 14.52 8.64
C THR A 100 -12.71 16.01 8.43
N GLN A 101 -12.33 16.74 9.48
CA GLN A 101 -12.07 18.17 9.41
C GLN A 101 -10.85 18.47 8.53
N ILE A 102 -9.72 17.81 8.76
CA ILE A 102 -8.49 17.98 7.97
C ILE A 102 -8.77 17.74 6.48
N ILE A 103 -9.48 16.66 6.15
CA ILE A 103 -9.85 16.38 4.76
C ILE A 103 -10.73 17.51 4.20
N LYS A 104 -11.76 17.96 4.93
CA LYS A 104 -12.65 19.04 4.45
C LYS A 104 -11.91 20.36 4.23
N ASP A 105 -10.99 20.70 5.11
CA ASP A 105 -10.27 21.96 5.09
C ASP A 105 -9.25 21.99 3.94
N ASN A 106 -8.69 20.83 3.56
CA ASN A 106 -7.61 20.73 2.58
C ASN A 106 -8.00 20.14 1.22
N ILE A 107 -9.10 19.39 1.11
CA ILE A 107 -9.48 18.67 -0.13
C ILE A 107 -9.59 19.60 -1.34
N GLN A 108 -10.10 20.82 -1.17
CA GLN A 108 -10.21 21.77 -2.28
C GLN A 108 -8.83 22.25 -2.76
N GLY A 109 -7.88 22.45 -1.84
CA GLY A 109 -6.50 22.77 -2.16
C GLY A 109 -5.81 21.62 -2.89
N CYS A 110 -6.00 20.39 -2.40
CA CYS A 110 -5.43 19.18 -2.98
C CYS A 110 -5.99 18.84 -4.37
N ILE A 111 -7.25 19.18 -4.67
CA ILE A 111 -7.83 19.01 -6.01
C ILE A 111 -7.32 20.08 -7.00
N ALA A 112 -6.95 21.26 -6.50
CA ALA A 112 -6.55 22.40 -7.33
C ALA A 112 -5.03 22.49 -7.59
N GLY A 113 -4.21 21.76 -6.82
CA GLY A 113 -2.76 21.64 -6.99
C GLY A 113 -2.38 20.65 -8.08
#